data_AF-A0A2G2PV37-F1
#
_entry.id   AF-A0A2G2PV37-F1
#
_cell.length_a   1.000
_cell.length_b   1.000
_cell.length_c   1.000
_cell.angle_alpha   90.00
_cell.angle_beta   90.00
_cell.angle_gamma   90.00
#
_symmetry.space_group_name_H-M   'P 1'
#
loop_
_entity.id
_entity.type
_entity.pdbx_description
1 polymer ?
#
loop_
_entity_poly.entity_id
_entity_poly.type
_entity_poly.pdbx_seq_one_letter_code
_entity_poly.pdbx_strand_id
1 'polypeptide(L)'
;MKSKLNLFLLISFLIALTLTIWLNYQVTNRIGDLAFNKEIDNSTFKVCDEERITQYYATNSNYQGGKKAIKKELKKTTEQLTFKNSGFVTFRFIINCKGKIGRFRVKTIDSELIENNFEIQKIKTLQTSIENLTKWNAGTWKDKTFDSYYVLNFKIEQGKITDIF
;
A
#
# COMPACT_ATOMS: atom_id res chain seq x y z
N MET A 1 -7.70 39.18 40.10
CA MET A 1 -7.91 39.32 38.63
C MET A 1 -6.76 38.76 37.80
N LYS A 2 -5.49 39.15 38.03
CA LYS A 2 -4.31 38.67 37.27
C LYS A 2 -4.15 37.14 37.22
N SER A 3 -4.38 36.44 38.34
CA SER A 3 -4.29 34.97 38.38
C SER A 3 -5.34 34.26 37.50
N LYS A 4 -6.57 34.78 37.41
CA LYS A 4 -7.63 34.22 36.55
C LYS A 4 -7.33 34.45 35.06
N LEU A 5 -6.78 35.62 34.72
CA LEU A 5 -6.35 35.93 33.35
C LEU A 5 -5.17 35.05 32.91
N ASN A 6 -4.15 34.88 33.76
CA ASN A 6 -3.01 34.02 33.46
C ASN A 6 -3.44 32.55 33.29
N LEU A 7 -4.39 32.08 34.11
CA LEU A 7 -4.94 30.73 33.98
C LEU A 7 -5.70 30.56 32.66
N PHE A 8 -6.53 31.55 32.27
CA PHE A 8 -7.22 31.52 30.98
C PHE A 8 -6.24 31.50 29.80
N LEU A 9 -5.21 32.36 29.83
CA LEU A 9 -4.17 32.39 28.78
C LEU A 9 -3.40 31.07 28.69
N LEU A 10 -3.06 30.46 29.83
CA LEU A 10 -2.41 29.15 29.87
C LEU A 10 -3.30 28.06 29.25
N ILE A 11 -4.59 28.05 29.59
CA ILE A 11 -5.55 27.10 29.02
C ILE A 11 -5.69 27.29 27.51
N SER A 12 -5.84 28.53 27.04
CA SER A 12 -5.90 28.83 25.60
C SER A 12 -4.64 28.41 24.86
N PHE A 13 -3.45 28.64 25.44
CA PHE A 13 -2.17 28.19 24.88
C PHE A 13 -2.10 26.67 24.80
N LEU A 14 -2.49 25.96 25.86
CA LEU A 14 -2.50 24.50 25.87
C LEU A 14 -3.47 23.93 24.83
N ILE A 15 -4.65 24.52 24.67
CA ILE A 15 -5.62 24.13 23.63
C ILE A 15 -5.04 24.37 22.22
N ALA A 16 -4.40 25.51 21.99
CA ALA A 16 -3.77 25.78 20.69
C ALA A 16 -2.62 24.80 20.40
N LEU A 17 -1.83 24.45 21.42
CA LEU A 17 -0.74 23.49 21.29
C LEU A 17 -1.26 22.07 21.00
N THR A 18 -2.30 21.61 21.70
CA THR A 18 -2.88 20.29 21.44
C THR A 18 -3.53 20.22 20.06
N LEU A 19 -4.24 21.26 19.64
CA LEU A 19 -4.84 21.34 18.30
C LEU A 19 -3.78 21.33 17.20
N THR A 20 -2.67 22.06 17.36
CA THR A 20 -1.59 22.08 16.36
C THR A 20 -0.89 20.73 16.25
N ILE A 21 -0.62 20.05 17.37
CA ILE A 21 -0.06 18.69 17.37
C ILE A 21 -1.05 17.71 16.70
N TRP A 22 -2.33 17.78 17.05
CA TRP A 22 -3.35 16.91 16.46
C TRP A 22 -3.50 17.14 14.96
N LEU A 23 -3.55 18.39 14.51
CA LEU A 23 -3.60 18.74 13.08
C LEU A 23 -2.35 18.24 12.35
N ASN A 24 -1.16 18.43 12.92
CA ASN A 24 0.07 17.93 12.33
C ASN A 24 0.03 16.41 12.13
N TYR A 25 -0.38 15.67 13.17
CA TYR A 25 -0.52 14.21 13.11
C TYR A 25 -1.48 13.75 12.00
N GLN A 26 -2.62 14.41 11.84
CA GLN A 26 -3.60 14.08 10.80
C GLN A 26 -3.08 14.41 9.38
N VAL A 27 -2.23 15.44 9.24
CA VAL A 27 -1.66 15.81 7.94
C VAL A 27 -0.52 14.88 7.55
N THR A 28 0.25 14.38 8.51
CA THR A 28 1.41 13.50 8.27
C THR A 28 1.03 12.03 8.12
N ASN A 29 -0.03 11.57 8.79
CA ASN A 29 -0.47 10.18 8.71
C ASN A 29 -1.76 10.08 7.89
N ARG A 30 -1.67 9.44 6.73
CA ARG A 30 -2.81 9.29 5.83
C ARG A 30 -3.44 7.92 6.00
N ILE A 31 -4.76 7.85 5.81
CA ILE A 31 -5.49 6.58 5.80
C ILE A 31 -4.92 5.70 4.68
N GLY A 32 -4.52 4.49 5.07
CA GLY A 32 -3.93 3.50 4.17
C GLY A 32 -2.41 3.60 4.03
N ASP A 33 -1.73 4.42 4.82
CA ASP A 33 -0.28 4.38 4.91
C ASP A 33 0.20 3.02 5.41
N LEU A 34 1.23 2.50 4.74
CA LEU A 34 1.80 1.18 5.05
C LEU A 34 2.94 1.33 6.05
N ALA A 35 2.56 1.68 7.29
CA ALA A 35 3.47 1.66 8.43
C ALA A 35 4.05 0.25 8.62
N PHE A 36 5.32 0.17 9.02
CA PHE A 36 6.01 -1.09 9.25
C PHE A 36 5.31 -1.91 10.35
N ASN A 37 4.99 -3.16 10.04
CA ASN A 37 4.45 -4.14 10.96
C ASN A 37 5.39 -5.34 11.05
N LYS A 38 6.03 -5.50 12.21
CA LYS A 38 7.02 -6.57 12.48
C LYS A 38 6.48 -8.01 12.30
N GLU A 39 5.17 -8.21 12.36
CA GLU A 39 4.55 -9.54 12.29
C GLU A 39 4.40 -10.04 10.86
N ILE A 40 4.25 -9.14 9.90
CA ILE A 40 3.95 -9.47 8.50
C ILE A 40 4.94 -8.88 7.50
N ASP A 41 5.72 -7.86 7.88
CA ASP A 41 6.66 -7.19 7.00
C ASP A 41 8.07 -7.78 7.14
N ASN A 42 8.72 -8.00 6.00
CA ASN A 42 10.12 -8.40 5.95
C ASN A 42 11.02 -7.29 6.55
N SER A 43 11.73 -7.61 7.64
CA SER A 43 12.61 -6.67 8.36
C SER A 43 13.79 -6.16 7.52
N THR A 44 14.17 -6.89 6.47
CA THR A 44 15.24 -6.51 5.54
C THR A 44 14.79 -5.50 4.49
N PHE A 45 13.48 -5.37 4.23
CA PHE A 45 12.96 -4.33 3.35
C PHE A 45 12.99 -2.98 4.07
N LYS A 46 13.64 -2.00 3.43
CA LYS A 46 13.73 -0.62 3.93
C LYS A 46 13.18 0.34 2.88
N VAL A 47 12.31 1.23 3.31
CA VAL A 47 11.98 2.45 2.56
C VAL A 47 13.14 3.45 2.74
N CYS A 48 13.26 4.38 1.83
CA CYS A 48 14.31 5.39 1.86
C CYS A 48 13.94 6.59 2.74
N ASP A 49 12.65 6.92 2.84
CA ASP A 49 12.10 8.06 3.56
C ASP A 49 10.71 7.68 4.14
N GLU A 50 10.68 7.28 5.41
CA GLU A 50 9.44 6.84 6.10
C GLU A 50 8.38 7.93 6.18
N GLU A 51 8.80 9.20 6.24
CA GLU A 51 7.90 10.35 6.36
C GLU A 51 7.30 10.74 5.00
N ARG A 52 7.86 10.22 3.90
CA ARG A 52 7.50 10.65 2.55
C ARG A 52 7.45 9.50 1.57
N ILE A 53 6.41 8.67 1.73
CA ILE A 53 6.00 7.70 0.71
C ILE A 53 4.94 8.34 -0.17
N THR A 54 5.25 8.47 -1.46
CA THR A 54 4.36 9.12 -2.43
C THR A 54 3.24 8.18 -2.87
N GLN A 55 2.10 8.75 -3.28
CA GLN A 55 1.04 7.96 -3.90
C GLN A 55 1.46 7.54 -5.31
N TYR A 56 0.97 6.38 -5.77
CA TYR A 56 1.36 5.77 -7.05
C TYR A 56 1.08 6.68 -8.27
N TYR A 57 0.08 7.57 -8.18
CA TYR A 57 -0.26 8.52 -9.24
C TYR A 57 0.58 9.81 -9.20
N ALA A 58 1.36 10.04 -8.15
CA ALA A 58 2.15 11.26 -7.96
C ALA A 58 3.59 11.12 -8.46
N THR A 59 4.04 9.90 -8.76
CA THR A 59 5.39 9.62 -9.29
C THR A 59 5.30 8.65 -10.46
N ASN A 60 6.36 8.58 -11.26
CA ASN A 60 6.41 7.68 -12.41
C ASN A 60 6.82 6.24 -12.06
N SER A 61 6.45 5.73 -10.86
CA SER A 61 6.78 4.36 -10.48
C SER A 61 6.01 3.38 -11.37
N ASN A 62 6.71 2.34 -11.85
CA ASN A 62 6.13 1.42 -12.81
C ASN A 62 6.85 0.07 -12.81
N TYR A 63 6.21 -0.91 -13.46
CA TYR A 63 6.87 -2.13 -13.88
C TYR A 63 7.35 -1.99 -15.31
N GLN A 64 8.56 -2.46 -15.63
CA GLN A 64 9.07 -2.45 -17.00
C GLN A 64 8.14 -3.24 -17.94
N GLY A 65 7.64 -2.59 -19.00
CA GLY A 65 6.63 -3.16 -19.90
C GLY A 65 5.19 -3.11 -19.35
N GLY A 66 4.99 -2.46 -18.21
CA GLY A 66 3.69 -2.15 -17.61
C GLY A 66 2.86 -3.38 -17.25
N LYS A 67 1.55 -3.17 -17.13
CA LYS A 67 0.56 -4.21 -16.80
C LYS A 67 0.64 -5.43 -17.72
N LYS A 68 0.94 -5.25 -19.01
CA LYS A 68 1.07 -6.36 -19.96
C LYS A 68 2.22 -7.29 -19.59
N ALA A 69 3.37 -6.74 -19.15
CA ALA A 69 4.49 -7.53 -18.67
C ALA A 69 4.15 -8.26 -17.37
N ILE A 70 3.50 -7.59 -16.41
CA ILE A 70 3.02 -8.22 -15.16
C ILE A 70 2.10 -9.41 -15.48
N LYS A 71 1.08 -9.22 -16.33
CA LYS A 71 0.17 -10.30 -16.76
C LYS A 71 0.91 -11.47 -17.40
N LYS A 72 1.91 -11.18 -18.23
CA LYS A 72 2.73 -12.23 -18.87
C LYS A 72 3.54 -13.02 -17.84
N GLU A 73 4.18 -12.35 -16.88
CA GLU A 73 5.03 -12.98 -15.88
C GLU A 73 4.23 -13.75 -14.82
N LEU A 74 3.04 -13.27 -14.47
CA LEU A 74 2.13 -13.95 -13.53
C LEU A 74 1.23 -15.00 -14.18
N LYS A 75 1.24 -15.12 -15.53
CA LYS A 75 0.31 -15.97 -16.30
C LYS A 75 0.20 -17.39 -15.74
N LYS A 76 1.33 -18.05 -15.52
CA LYS A 76 1.37 -19.44 -15.01
C LYS A 76 0.69 -19.56 -13.65
N THR A 77 0.99 -18.66 -12.72
CA THR A 77 0.36 -18.64 -11.39
C THR A 77 -1.15 -18.39 -11.53
N THR A 78 -1.56 -17.42 -12.35
CA THR A 78 -2.98 -17.07 -12.49
C THR A 78 -3.82 -18.17 -13.15
N GLU A 79 -3.23 -18.96 -14.07
CA GLU A 79 -3.90 -20.09 -14.72
C GLU A 79 -4.02 -21.32 -13.80
N GLN A 80 -3.10 -21.48 -12.84
CA GLN A 80 -3.09 -22.61 -11.91
C GLN A 80 -3.99 -22.40 -10.68
N LEU A 81 -4.25 -21.14 -10.31
CA LEU A 81 -5.10 -20.80 -9.17
C LEU A 81 -6.58 -20.84 -9.56
N THR A 82 -7.33 -21.70 -8.88
CA THR A 82 -8.81 -21.73 -8.94
C THR A 82 -9.38 -21.36 -7.58
N PHE A 83 -10.40 -20.53 -7.53
CA PHE A 83 -11.08 -20.08 -6.30
C PHE A 83 -12.51 -20.63 -6.26
N LYS A 84 -13.08 -20.72 -5.05
CA LYS A 84 -14.48 -21.16 -4.88
C LYS A 84 -15.49 -20.09 -5.28
N ASN A 85 -15.12 -18.83 -5.06
CA ASN A 85 -16.00 -17.67 -5.20
C ASN A 85 -15.42 -16.67 -6.21
N SER A 86 -16.26 -15.76 -6.66
CA SER A 86 -15.86 -14.60 -7.48
C SER A 86 -15.63 -13.38 -6.58
N GLY A 87 -14.90 -12.39 -7.09
CA GLY A 87 -14.59 -11.16 -6.35
C GLY A 87 -13.27 -10.54 -6.76
N PHE A 88 -12.68 -9.78 -5.85
CA PHE A 88 -11.43 -9.06 -6.08
C PHE A 88 -10.40 -9.31 -4.98
N VAL A 89 -9.14 -9.45 -5.38
CA VAL A 89 -7.99 -9.46 -4.47
C VAL A 89 -7.13 -8.24 -4.79
N THR A 90 -6.95 -7.37 -3.82
CA THR A 90 -6.14 -6.15 -3.95
C THR A 90 -4.89 -6.26 -3.10
N PHE A 91 -3.72 -6.21 -3.74
CA PHE A 91 -2.45 -6.06 -3.07
C PHE A 91 -2.00 -4.59 -3.13
N ARG A 92 -1.76 -4.00 -1.98
CA ARG A 92 -1.10 -2.70 -1.84
C ARG A 92 0.28 -2.91 -1.22
N PHE A 93 1.30 -2.32 -1.80
CA PHE A 93 2.68 -2.44 -1.34
C PHE A 93 3.47 -1.17 -1.68
N ILE A 94 4.73 -1.12 -1.25
CA ILE A 94 5.65 -0.01 -1.53
C ILE A 94 6.68 -0.49 -2.55
N ILE A 95 6.93 0.32 -3.57
CA ILE A 95 8.17 0.31 -4.36
C ILE A 95 9.09 1.36 -3.74
N ASN A 96 10.24 0.95 -3.22
CA ASN A 96 11.17 1.90 -2.60
C ASN A 96 12.00 2.66 -3.65
N CYS A 97 12.76 3.67 -3.21
CA CYS A 97 13.59 4.49 -4.08
C CYS A 97 14.67 3.71 -4.88
N LYS A 98 14.89 2.43 -4.56
CA LYS A 98 15.83 1.51 -5.24
C LYS A 98 15.11 0.50 -6.15
N GLY A 99 13.80 0.63 -6.35
CA GLY A 99 13.00 -0.31 -7.15
C GLY A 99 12.76 -1.66 -6.47
N LYS A 100 12.95 -1.78 -5.15
CA LYS A 100 12.58 -3.00 -4.40
C LYS A 100 11.16 -2.88 -3.88
N ILE A 101 10.46 -4.00 -3.75
CA ILE A 101 9.08 -4.05 -3.27
C ILE A 101 8.96 -4.63 -1.86
N GLY A 102 7.98 -4.17 -1.08
CA GLY A 102 7.71 -4.68 0.27
C GLY A 102 6.53 -4.01 0.96
N ARG A 103 6.30 -4.37 2.24
CA ARG A 103 5.16 -3.96 3.07
C ARG A 103 3.80 -4.26 2.45
N PHE A 104 3.56 -5.53 2.13
CA PHE A 104 2.31 -5.95 1.51
C PHE A 104 1.13 -5.86 2.47
N ARG A 105 0.02 -5.30 1.99
CA ARG A 105 -1.31 -5.47 2.58
C ARG A 105 -2.23 -6.04 1.52
N VAL A 106 -3.02 -7.03 1.90
CA VAL A 106 -4.01 -7.63 1.03
C VAL A 106 -5.39 -7.30 1.55
N LYS A 107 -6.30 -6.96 0.63
CA LYS A 107 -7.73 -6.84 0.90
C LYS A 107 -8.48 -7.69 -0.10
N THR A 108 -9.51 -8.38 0.36
CA THR A 108 -10.33 -9.26 -0.46
C THR A 108 -11.79 -8.92 -0.30
N ILE A 109 -12.50 -8.84 -1.42
CA ILE A 109 -13.94 -8.58 -1.46
C ILE A 109 -14.60 -9.57 -2.42
N ASP A 110 -15.86 -9.90 -2.17
CA ASP A 110 -16.67 -10.71 -3.08
C ASP A 110 -17.32 -9.86 -4.19
N SER A 111 -18.17 -10.50 -5.01
CA SER A 111 -18.94 -9.84 -6.05
C SER A 111 -19.98 -8.84 -5.53
N GLU A 112 -20.35 -8.91 -4.26
CA GLU A 112 -21.27 -7.98 -3.59
C GLU A 112 -20.51 -6.83 -2.91
N LEU A 113 -19.19 -6.77 -3.10
CA LEU A 113 -18.27 -5.78 -2.52
C LEU A 113 -18.18 -5.87 -0.99
N ILE A 114 -18.54 -7.02 -0.44
CA ILE A 114 -18.42 -7.32 0.99
C ILE A 114 -17.06 -7.97 1.23
N GLU A 115 -16.44 -7.65 2.36
CA GLU A 115 -15.18 -8.29 2.75
C GLU A 115 -15.37 -9.79 2.84
N ASN A 116 -14.53 -10.52 2.11
CA ASN A 116 -14.58 -11.98 2.05
C ASN A 116 -13.24 -12.57 2.46
N ASN A 117 -13.22 -13.87 2.73
CA ASN A 117 -12.00 -14.60 3.01
C ASN A 117 -11.77 -15.61 1.89
N PHE A 118 -11.03 -15.20 0.85
CA PHE A 118 -10.44 -16.16 -0.07
C PHE A 118 -9.46 -17.09 0.67
N GLU A 119 -9.23 -18.28 0.11
CA GLU A 119 -8.33 -19.26 0.73
C GLU A 119 -6.91 -18.70 0.89
N ILE A 120 -6.48 -18.58 2.16
CA ILE A 120 -5.23 -17.90 2.53
C ILE A 120 -3.99 -18.43 1.79
N GLN A 121 -3.95 -19.73 1.48
CA GLN A 121 -2.83 -20.35 0.75
C GLN A 121 -2.75 -19.87 -0.70
N LYS A 122 -3.89 -19.62 -1.35
CA LYS A 122 -3.96 -19.09 -2.72
C LYS A 122 -3.53 -17.62 -2.75
N ILE A 123 -3.96 -16.85 -1.74
CA ILE A 123 -3.52 -15.45 -1.57
C ILE A 123 -2.01 -15.38 -1.34
N LYS A 124 -1.44 -16.24 -0.48
CA LYS A 124 0.01 -16.33 -0.27
C LYS A 124 0.77 -16.70 -1.54
N THR A 125 0.29 -17.69 -2.29
CA THR A 125 0.89 -18.10 -3.58
C THR A 125 0.93 -16.94 -4.57
N LEU A 126 -0.15 -16.16 -4.62
CA LEU A 126 -0.24 -14.98 -5.47
C LEU A 126 0.71 -13.86 -5.00
N GLN A 127 0.76 -13.57 -3.70
CA GLN A 127 1.69 -12.60 -3.11
C GLN A 127 3.14 -12.97 -3.42
N THR A 128 3.54 -14.23 -3.18
CA THR A 128 4.90 -14.70 -3.46
C THR A 128 5.25 -14.58 -4.95
N SER A 129 4.28 -14.77 -5.85
CA SER A 129 4.50 -14.56 -7.28
C SER A 129 4.73 -13.08 -7.61
N ILE A 130 4.05 -12.15 -6.92
CA ILE A 130 4.28 -10.70 -7.05
C ILE A 130 5.65 -10.31 -6.48
N GLU A 131 6.03 -10.85 -5.32
CA GLU A 131 7.34 -10.62 -4.69
C GLU A 131 8.52 -11.06 -5.57
N ASN A 132 8.31 -12.05 -6.45
CA ASN A 132 9.31 -12.51 -7.41
C ASN A 132 9.44 -11.63 -8.67
N LEU A 133 8.58 -10.62 -8.86
CA LEU A 133 8.71 -9.66 -9.95
C LEU A 133 9.88 -8.70 -9.66
N THR A 134 10.85 -8.62 -10.58
CA THR A 134 12.13 -7.92 -10.33
C THR A 134 12.32 -6.63 -11.13
N LYS A 135 11.46 -6.35 -12.11
CA LYS A 135 11.63 -5.22 -13.04
C LYS A 135 10.88 -3.96 -12.61
N TRP A 136 10.85 -3.70 -11.32
CA TRP A 136 10.21 -2.50 -10.76
C TRP A 136 11.14 -1.30 -10.88
N ASN A 137 10.59 -0.20 -11.39
CA ASN A 137 11.25 1.10 -11.42
C ASN A 137 10.75 1.95 -10.25
N ALA A 138 11.68 2.54 -9.51
CA ALA A 138 11.37 3.51 -8.46
C ALA A 138 10.58 4.70 -9.04
N GLY A 139 9.77 5.33 -8.20
CA GLY A 139 9.07 6.55 -8.59
C GLY A 139 10.07 7.67 -8.83
N THR A 140 9.94 8.39 -9.95
CA THR A 140 10.81 9.53 -10.27
C THR A 140 10.03 10.82 -10.44
N TRP A 141 10.59 11.92 -9.93
CA TRP A 141 10.12 13.28 -10.16
C TRP A 141 11.28 14.28 -10.06
N LYS A 142 11.47 15.14 -11.07
CA LYS A 142 12.58 16.12 -11.14
C LYS A 142 13.94 15.50 -10.79
N ASP A 143 14.29 14.40 -11.46
CA ASP A 143 15.55 13.67 -11.30
C ASP A 143 15.84 13.07 -9.92
N LYS A 144 14.82 13.04 -9.03
CA LYS A 144 14.88 12.37 -7.73
C LYS A 144 14.06 11.10 -7.76
N THR A 145 14.55 10.08 -7.06
CA THR A 145 13.83 8.82 -6.79
C THR A 145 13.08 8.92 -5.47
N PHE A 146 11.88 8.36 -5.43
CA PHE A 146 11.00 8.37 -4.27
C PHE A 146 10.51 6.95 -3.95
N ASP A 147 10.21 6.72 -2.69
CA ASP A 147 9.34 5.61 -2.31
C ASP A 147 7.92 5.94 -2.77
N SER A 148 7.21 4.93 -3.26
CA SER A 148 5.84 5.09 -3.74
C SER A 148 4.99 3.88 -3.40
N TYR A 149 3.73 4.11 -3.05
CA TYR A 149 2.76 3.04 -3.04
C TYR A 149 2.55 2.47 -4.45
N TYR A 150 2.11 1.23 -4.53
CA TYR A 150 1.63 0.59 -5.74
C TYR A 150 0.47 -0.33 -5.40
N VAL A 151 -0.45 -0.51 -6.35
CA VAL A 151 -1.64 -1.35 -6.20
C VAL A 151 -1.73 -2.32 -7.37
N LEU A 152 -2.01 -3.59 -7.07
CA LEU A 152 -2.39 -4.59 -8.04
C LEU A 152 -3.71 -5.22 -7.64
N ASN A 153 -4.71 -5.12 -8.50
CA ASN A 153 -5.99 -5.79 -8.31
C ASN A 153 -6.06 -7.03 -9.20
N PHE A 154 -6.69 -8.08 -8.69
CA PHE A 154 -6.96 -9.30 -9.41
C PHE A 154 -8.47 -9.50 -9.42
N LYS A 155 -9.05 -9.62 -10.62
CA LYS A 155 -10.47 -9.94 -10.79
C LYS A 155 -10.63 -11.45 -10.87
N ILE A 156 -11.50 -12.00 -10.05
CA ILE A 156 -11.83 -13.43 -10.03
C ILE A 156 -13.29 -13.60 -10.48
N GLU A 157 -13.51 -14.35 -11.55
CA GLU A 157 -14.83 -14.67 -12.06
C GLU A 157 -14.94 -16.17 -12.29
N GLN A 158 -16.01 -16.77 -11.77
CA GLN A 158 -16.25 -18.22 -11.86
C GLN A 158 -15.03 -19.04 -11.38
N GLY A 159 -14.40 -18.55 -10.31
CA GLY A 159 -13.23 -19.17 -9.71
C GLY A 159 -11.91 -18.97 -10.48
N LYS A 160 -11.86 -18.23 -11.58
CA LYS A 160 -10.63 -17.99 -12.34
C LYS A 160 -10.22 -16.53 -12.26
N ILE A 161 -8.92 -16.26 -12.24
CA ILE A 161 -8.40 -14.90 -12.39
C ILE A 161 -8.58 -14.48 -13.86
N THR A 162 -9.48 -13.53 -14.12
CA THR A 162 -9.80 -13.06 -15.47
C THR A 162 -9.06 -11.77 -15.84
N ASP A 163 -8.65 -10.99 -14.84
CA ASP A 163 -7.90 -9.75 -15.07
C ASP A 163 -6.93 -9.41 -13.94
N ILE A 164 -5.91 -8.62 -14.28
CA ILE A 164 -5.01 -7.95 -13.35
C ILE A 164 -5.06 -6.47 -13.68
N PHE A 165 -5.48 -5.62 -12.73
CA PHE A 165 -5.63 -4.20 -13.01
C PHE A 165 -5.10 -3.16 -12.02
#